data_AF-A0AB33JNG4-F1
#
_entry.id   AF-A0AB33JNG4-F1
#
_cell.length_a   1.000
_cell.length_b   1.000
_cell.length_c   1.000
_cell.angle_alpha   90.00
_cell.angle_beta   90.00
_cell.angle_gamma   90.00
#
_symmetry.space_group_name_H-M   'P 1'
#
loop_
_entity.id
_entity.type
_entity.pdbx_description
1 polymer ?
#
loop_
_entity_poly.entity_id
_entity_poly.type
_entity_poly.pdbx_seq_one_letter_code
_entity_poly.pdbx_strand_id
1 'polypeptide(L)'
;MNSAPDLHTSTGAYAAHALDEPERAEFERHLAICPSCAQEVAEFAATLARLGAAEAATPPPELKQQVLARLPSVRQHPPRTPEPEGTGRRPGRVGRALPRMALAASLASAVLLGGVAVHQHDEAGRARAEALRLQERQAGFESLLTAPDARTRSGPAGSGVGTVVWSQSRGQAAFLAAGMPALPAGRTYELWFNDAGTMRPAGLMPATDGALLLDGAIRGAAGIGVTVEPSGGSSHPSGAPVLLLPFA
;
A
#
# COMPACT_ATOMS: atom_id res chain seq x y z
N MET A 1 -18.58 27.48 -16.26
CA MET A 1 -18.47 26.01 -16.09
C MET A 1 -18.21 25.78 -14.61
N ASN A 2 -19.25 25.59 -13.80
CA ASN A 2 -19.11 25.34 -12.36
C ASN A 2 -19.57 23.91 -12.10
N SER A 3 -18.63 22.97 -12.14
CA SER A 3 -18.83 21.72 -11.43
C SER A 3 -18.70 22.08 -9.96
N ALA A 4 -19.79 22.04 -9.20
CA ALA A 4 -19.74 22.24 -7.76
C ALA A 4 -18.68 21.28 -7.18
N PRO A 5 -17.71 21.78 -6.38
CA PRO A 5 -16.70 20.93 -5.79
C PRO A 5 -17.37 19.84 -4.93
N ASP A 6 -16.82 18.63 -4.96
CA ASP A 6 -17.30 17.55 -4.11
C ASP A 6 -17.11 17.96 -2.65
N LEU A 7 -18.22 18.08 -1.91
CA LEU A 7 -18.22 18.54 -0.52
C LEU A 7 -17.32 17.66 0.36
N HIS A 8 -17.21 16.35 0.09
CA HIS A 8 -16.34 15.47 0.87
C HIS A 8 -14.84 15.81 0.76
N THR A 9 -14.42 16.40 -0.37
CA THR A 9 -13.02 16.82 -0.58
C THR A 9 -12.69 18.17 0.05
N SER A 10 -13.71 18.87 0.57
CA SER A 10 -13.57 20.22 1.14
C SER A 10 -13.25 20.25 2.63
N THR A 11 -13.09 19.10 3.29
CA THR A 11 -12.85 18.98 4.74
C THR A 11 -11.56 19.68 5.19
N GLY A 12 -10.46 19.50 4.45
CA GLY A 12 -9.20 20.20 4.71
C GLY A 12 -9.27 21.71 4.48
N ALA A 13 -9.91 22.13 3.38
CA ALA A 13 -10.10 23.55 3.06
C ALA A 13 -11.00 24.25 4.08
N TYR A 14 -12.07 23.59 4.53
CA TYR A 14 -12.93 24.08 5.61
C TYR A 14 -12.15 24.22 6.93
N ALA A 15 -11.42 23.17 7.32
CA ALA A 15 -10.62 23.18 8.55
C ALA A 15 -9.55 24.29 8.55
N ALA A 16 -8.98 24.61 7.39
CA ALA A 16 -8.02 25.70 7.21
C ALA A 16 -8.67 27.09 7.01
N HIS A 17 -10.00 27.19 7.11
CA HIS A 17 -10.77 28.42 6.83
C HIS A 17 -10.52 29.02 5.43
N ALA A 18 -10.32 28.16 4.43
CA ALA A 18 -9.99 28.53 3.05
C ALA A 18 -11.19 28.53 2.09
N LEU A 19 -12.39 28.15 2.54
CA LEU A 19 -13.62 28.20 1.74
C LEU A 19 -14.23 29.60 1.74
N ASP A 20 -14.84 29.98 0.61
CA ASP A 20 -15.62 31.21 0.53
C ASP A 20 -16.96 31.09 1.30
N GLU A 21 -17.68 32.21 1.46
CA GLU A 21 -18.92 32.24 2.23
C GLU A 21 -20.00 31.25 1.72
N PRO A 22 -20.33 31.20 0.41
CA PRO A 22 -21.33 30.27 -0.08
C PRO A 22 -20.89 28.80 0.03
N GLU A 23 -19.63 28.47 -0.29
CA GLU A 23 -19.10 27.11 -0.16
C GLU A 23 -19.08 26.65 1.30
N ARG A 24 -18.69 27.55 2.22
CA ARG A 24 -18.69 27.26 3.66
C ARG A 24 -20.09 26.97 4.17
N ALA A 25 -21.07 27.79 3.82
CA ALA A 25 -22.47 27.58 4.24
C ALA A 25 -23.06 26.28 3.67
N GLU A 26 -22.64 25.88 2.46
CA GLU A 26 -23.01 24.59 1.88
C GLU A 26 -22.36 23.41 2.59
N PHE A 27 -21.06 23.51 2.88
CA PHE A 27 -20.32 22.49 3.60
C PHE A 27 -20.80 22.34 5.06
N GLU A 28 -21.18 23.41 5.74
CA GLU A 28 -21.75 23.35 7.10
C GLU A 28 -23.10 22.62 7.15
N ARG A 29 -23.95 22.78 6.13
CA ARG A 29 -25.18 21.98 5.99
C ARG A 29 -24.87 20.49 5.81
N HIS A 30 -23.80 20.16 5.10
CA HIS A 30 -23.32 18.79 4.94
C HIS A 30 -22.74 18.21 6.24
N LEU A 31 -21.94 18.99 6.98
CA LEU A 31 -21.38 18.58 8.27
C LEU A 31 -22.45 18.20 9.29
N ALA A 32 -23.61 18.86 9.26
CA ALA A 32 -24.72 18.54 10.15
C ALA A 32 -25.29 17.12 9.96
N ILE A 33 -25.02 16.46 8.83
CA ILE A 33 -25.59 15.15 8.47
C ILE A 33 -24.54 14.08 8.14
N CYS A 34 -23.23 14.41 8.14
CA CYS A 34 -22.16 13.49 7.76
C CYS A 34 -21.12 13.33 8.90
N PRO A 35 -21.25 12.30 9.76
CA PRO A 35 -20.34 12.08 10.88
C PRO A 35 -18.87 11.85 10.47
N SER A 36 -18.61 11.23 9.32
CA SER A 36 -17.24 10.99 8.85
C SER A 36 -16.53 12.29 8.48
N CYS A 37 -17.20 13.21 7.78
CA CYS A 37 -16.65 14.53 7.48
C CYS A 37 -16.46 15.38 8.74
N ALA A 38 -17.37 15.26 9.72
CA ALA A 38 -17.21 15.93 11.01
C ALA A 38 -15.97 15.42 11.77
N GLN A 39 -15.72 14.11 11.75
CA GLN A 39 -14.52 13.52 12.32
C GLN A 39 -13.26 14.00 11.59
N GLU A 40 -13.24 13.95 10.26
CA GLU A 40 -12.08 14.36 9.47
C GLU A 40 -11.74 15.85 9.66
N VAL A 41 -12.75 16.73 9.69
CA VAL A 41 -12.56 18.15 10.04
C VAL A 41 -11.95 18.32 11.43
N ALA A 42 -12.37 17.54 12.43
CA ALA A 42 -11.79 17.59 13.76
C ALA A 42 -10.32 17.14 13.78
N GLU A 43 -9.96 16.12 13.00
CA GLU A 43 -8.58 15.63 12.86
C GLU A 43 -7.68 16.66 12.14
N PHE A 44 -8.17 17.28 11.07
CA PHE A 44 -7.47 18.38 10.41
C PHE A 44 -7.31 19.59 11.32
N ALA A 45 -8.36 19.99 12.03
CA ALA A 45 -8.31 21.10 12.99
C ALA A 45 -7.27 20.83 14.11
N ALA A 46 -7.20 19.60 14.63
CA ALA A 46 -6.19 19.23 15.62
C ALA A 46 -4.76 19.31 15.05
N THR A 47 -4.56 18.93 13.79
CA THR A 47 -3.26 19.03 13.11
C THR A 47 -2.86 20.48 12.88
N LEU A 48 -3.79 21.30 12.38
CA LEU A 48 -3.59 22.74 12.17
C LEU A 48 -3.31 23.47 13.48
N ALA A 49 -3.94 23.08 14.58
CA ALA A 49 -3.66 23.64 15.91
C ALA A 49 -2.21 23.36 16.36
N ARG A 50 -1.65 22.18 16.05
CA ARG A 50 -0.24 21.87 16.34
C ARG A 50 0.71 22.73 15.52
N LEU A 51 0.42 22.92 14.24
CA LEU A 51 1.19 23.81 13.37
C LEU A 51 1.13 25.27 13.85
N GLY A 52 -0.06 25.75 14.18
CA GLY A 52 -0.25 27.11 14.73
C GLY A 52 0.45 27.32 16.07
N ALA A 53 0.50 26.30 16.93
CA ALA A 53 1.24 26.36 18.19
C ALA A 53 2.76 26.41 17.98
N ALA A 54 3.29 25.71 16.98
CA ALA A 54 4.70 25.75 16.64
C ALA A 54 5.15 27.12 16.12
N GLU A 55 4.27 27.83 15.40
CA GLU A 55 4.52 29.16 14.82
C GLU A 55 4.01 30.31 15.71
N ALA A 56 3.57 30.03 16.94
CA ALA A 56 2.97 31.04 17.81
C ALA A 56 4.00 32.09 18.26
N ALA A 57 3.71 33.37 17.98
CA ALA A 57 4.49 34.49 18.50
C ALA A 57 3.98 34.95 19.87
N THR A 58 4.88 35.52 20.68
CA THR A 58 4.49 36.12 21.97
C THR A 58 3.68 37.40 21.71
N PRO A 59 2.42 37.50 22.17
CA PRO A 59 1.62 38.71 22.01
C PRO A 59 2.10 39.83 22.96
N PRO A 60 1.81 41.11 22.67
CA PRO A 60 2.06 42.21 23.59
C PRO A 60 1.38 41.97 24.95
N PRO A 61 2.05 42.29 26.08
CA PRO A 61 1.53 41.95 27.41
C PRO A 61 0.20 42.65 27.73
N GLU A 62 -0.09 43.80 27.12
CA GLU A 62 -1.33 44.54 27.31
C GLU A 62 -2.53 43.93 26.56
N LEU A 63 -2.29 43.07 25.58
CA LEU A 63 -3.34 42.56 24.68
C LEU A 63 -4.46 41.88 25.46
N LYS A 64 -4.11 41.10 26.49
CA LYS A 64 -5.08 40.44 27.37
C LYS A 64 -6.00 41.45 28.06
N GLN A 65 -5.44 42.51 28.63
CA GLN A 65 -6.22 43.54 29.33
C GLN A 65 -7.11 44.30 28.33
N GLN A 66 -6.61 44.61 27.14
CA GLN A 66 -7.40 45.29 26.10
C GLN A 66 -8.58 44.46 25.62
N VAL A 67 -8.39 43.16 25.39
CA VAL A 67 -9.49 42.24 25.00
C VAL A 67 -10.53 42.16 26.11
N LEU A 68 -10.11 41.95 27.36
CA LEU A 68 -11.03 41.85 28.50
C LEU A 68 -11.82 43.13 28.74
N ALA A 69 -11.19 44.30 28.59
CA ALA A 69 -11.87 45.59 28.74
C ALA A 69 -12.94 45.84 27.66
N ARG A 70 -12.82 45.22 26.49
CA ARG A 70 -13.80 45.36 25.39
C ARG A 70 -15.01 44.45 25.54
N LEU A 71 -14.92 43.34 26.28
CA LEU A 71 -16.01 42.36 26.42
C LEU A 71 -17.37 42.98 26.79
N PRO A 72 -17.50 43.94 27.73
CA PRO A 72 -18.79 44.52 28.09
C PRO A 72 -19.43 45.36 26.97
N SER A 73 -18.62 45.89 26.06
CA SER A 73 -19.08 46.74 24.95
C SER A 73 -19.43 45.97 23.67
N VAL A 74 -18.96 44.72 23.54
CA VAL A 74 -19.24 43.89 22.36
C VAL A 74 -20.55 43.14 22.61
N ARG A 75 -21.55 43.41 21.75
CA ARG A 75 -22.81 42.67 21.76
C ARG A 75 -22.53 41.19 21.53
N GLN A 76 -22.83 40.37 22.53
CA GLN A 76 -22.74 38.92 22.41
C GLN A 76 -23.86 38.41 21.50
N HIS A 77 -23.56 37.41 20.68
CA HIS A 77 -24.62 36.71 19.96
C HIS A 77 -25.53 35.98 20.97
N PRO A 78 -26.85 35.93 20.72
CA PRO A 78 -27.76 35.18 21.57
C PRO A 78 -27.34 33.70 21.62
N PRO A 79 -27.58 32.99 22.74
CA PRO A 79 -27.33 31.57 22.84
C PRO A 79 -28.01 30.83 21.69
N ARG A 80 -27.29 29.93 21.01
CA ARG A 80 -27.88 29.01 20.04
C ARG A 80 -28.73 28.00 20.82
N THR A 81 -30.00 28.30 21.01
CA THR A 81 -30.98 27.31 21.48
C THR A 81 -31.26 26.34 20.34
N PRO A 82 -31.25 25.01 20.57
CA PRO A 82 -31.76 24.08 19.57
C PRO A 82 -33.19 24.50 19.23
N GLU A 83 -33.42 24.80 17.95
CA GLU A 83 -34.73 25.20 17.46
C GLU A 83 -35.67 24.01 17.66
N PRO A 84 -36.82 24.17 18.35
CA PRO A 84 -37.79 23.10 18.43
C PRO A 84 -38.25 22.78 17.02
N GLU A 85 -38.09 21.52 16.59
CA GLU A 85 -38.57 21.03 15.30
C GLU A 85 -40.03 21.46 15.11
N GLY A 86 -40.22 22.42 14.21
CA GLY A 86 -41.52 23.00 13.94
C GLY A 86 -42.49 21.92 13.46
N THR A 87 -43.50 21.65 14.28
CA THR A 87 -44.68 20.90 13.90
C THR A 87 -45.40 21.61 12.74
N GLY A 88 -45.25 21.09 11.53
CA GLY A 88 -46.33 21.12 10.53
C GLY A 88 -46.11 21.96 9.27
N ARG A 89 -45.67 21.29 8.20
CA ARG A 89 -46.32 21.43 6.89
C ARG A 89 -46.56 20.03 6.31
N ARG A 90 -47.84 19.68 6.16
CA ARG A 90 -48.30 18.48 5.46
C ARG A 90 -47.68 18.44 4.05
N PRO A 91 -46.97 17.38 3.64
CA PRO A 91 -46.68 17.20 2.23
C PRO A 91 -47.99 16.82 1.52
N GLY A 92 -48.32 17.59 0.48
CA GLY A 92 -49.41 17.26 -0.44
C GLY A 92 -49.21 15.88 -1.03
N ARG A 93 -50.34 15.21 -1.33
CA ARG A 93 -50.41 13.85 -1.89
C ARG A 93 -49.41 13.69 -3.05
N VAL A 94 -48.45 12.80 -2.82
CA VAL A 94 -47.47 12.33 -3.81
C VAL A 94 -48.21 11.60 -4.92
N GLY A 95 -48.13 12.13 -6.14
CA GLY A 95 -48.42 11.38 -7.35
C GLY A 95 -47.51 10.15 -7.39
N ARG A 96 -48.10 8.97 -7.17
CA ARG A 96 -47.41 7.69 -7.34
C ARG A 96 -47.14 7.46 -8.83
N ALA A 97 -45.97 7.87 -9.29
CA ALA A 97 -45.34 7.31 -10.48
C ALA A 97 -43.82 7.51 -10.39
N LEU A 98 -43.19 6.58 -9.64
CA LEU A 98 -41.75 6.26 -9.58
C LEU A 98 -40.81 7.36 -9.03
N PRO A 99 -39.81 6.99 -8.20
CA PRO A 99 -38.69 6.25 -8.75
C PRO A 99 -38.09 5.23 -7.76
N ARG A 100 -38.37 3.95 -8.00
CA ARG A 100 -37.43 2.89 -7.59
C ARG A 100 -36.00 3.16 -8.11
N MET A 101 -35.87 4.00 -9.13
CA MET A 101 -34.60 4.44 -9.74
C MET A 101 -33.77 5.41 -8.88
N ALA A 102 -34.36 6.27 -8.02
CA ALA A 102 -33.57 7.20 -7.19
C ALA A 102 -32.96 6.52 -5.96
N LEU A 103 -33.69 5.57 -5.36
CA LEU A 103 -33.13 4.69 -4.32
C LEU A 103 -32.06 3.76 -4.90
N ALA A 104 -32.28 3.25 -6.13
CA ALA A 104 -31.29 2.45 -6.84
C ALA A 104 -30.02 3.26 -7.19
N ALA A 105 -30.15 4.51 -7.62
CA ALA A 105 -29.01 5.39 -7.91
C ALA A 105 -28.16 5.66 -6.65
N SER A 106 -28.79 5.89 -5.50
CA SER A 106 -28.11 6.15 -4.22
C SER A 106 -27.33 4.93 -3.71
N LEU A 107 -27.95 3.74 -3.82
CA LEU A 107 -27.28 2.47 -3.49
C LEU A 107 -26.16 2.16 -4.47
N ALA A 108 -26.34 2.45 -5.77
CA ALA A 108 -25.29 2.28 -6.77
C ALA A 108 -24.08 3.18 -6.47
N SER A 109 -24.29 4.45 -6.10
CA SER A 109 -23.22 5.37 -5.71
C SER A 109 -22.48 4.94 -4.45
N ALA A 110 -23.18 4.46 -3.42
CA ALA A 110 -22.54 3.95 -2.19
C ALA A 110 -21.71 2.68 -2.46
N VAL A 111 -22.21 1.79 -3.33
CA VAL A 111 -21.47 0.59 -3.77
C VAL A 111 -20.25 0.98 -4.63
N LEU A 112 -20.38 1.97 -5.50
CA LEU A 112 -19.28 2.50 -6.31
C LEU A 112 -18.18 3.14 -5.44
N LEU A 113 -18.55 4.06 -4.53
CA LEU A 113 -17.60 4.75 -3.66
C LEU A 113 -16.97 3.81 -2.62
N GLY A 114 -17.77 2.92 -2.02
CA GLY A 114 -17.27 1.86 -1.14
C GLY A 114 -16.34 0.90 -1.88
N GLY A 115 -16.66 0.58 -3.15
CA GLY A 115 -15.80 -0.22 -4.03
C GLY A 115 -14.46 0.45 -4.31
N VAL A 116 -14.44 1.76 -4.60
CA VAL A 116 -13.19 2.50 -4.85
C VAL A 116 -12.33 2.61 -3.60
N ALA A 117 -12.93 2.91 -2.44
CA ALA A 117 -12.17 2.98 -1.18
C ALA A 117 -11.55 1.62 -0.78
N VAL A 118 -12.31 0.54 -0.94
CA VAL A 118 -11.80 -0.83 -0.74
C VAL A 118 -10.70 -1.15 -1.75
N HIS A 119 -10.88 -0.76 -3.00
CA HIS A 119 -9.88 -0.98 -4.06
C HIS A 119 -8.57 -0.23 -3.78
N GLN A 120 -8.63 1.05 -3.38
CA GLN A 120 -7.44 1.83 -3.03
C GLN A 120 -6.72 1.28 -1.80
N HIS A 121 -7.47 0.84 -0.78
CA HIS A 121 -6.88 0.22 0.40
C HIS A 121 -6.18 -1.11 0.07
N ASP A 122 -6.79 -1.90 -0.80
CA ASP A 122 -6.21 -3.15 -1.29
C ASP A 122 -4.96 -2.90 -2.16
N GLU A 123 -4.99 -1.91 -3.05
CA GLU A 123 -3.81 -1.50 -3.83
C GLU A 123 -2.67 -1.00 -2.93
N ALA A 124 -2.96 -0.15 -1.95
CA ALA A 124 -1.95 0.32 -0.99
C ALA A 124 -1.39 -0.83 -0.13
N GLY A 125 -2.23 -1.79 0.25
CA GLY A 125 -1.81 -3.01 0.95
C GLY A 125 -0.89 -3.88 0.09
N ARG A 126 -1.25 -4.10 -1.17
CA ARG A 126 -0.45 -4.86 -2.15
C ARG A 126 0.90 -4.19 -2.40
N ALA A 127 0.92 -2.88 -2.61
CA ALA A 127 2.16 -2.13 -2.84
C ALA A 127 3.11 -2.22 -1.63
N ARG A 128 2.60 -2.10 -0.40
CA ARG A 128 3.41 -2.27 0.82
C ARG A 128 3.93 -3.69 0.97
N ALA A 129 3.10 -4.71 0.71
CA ALA A 129 3.51 -6.10 0.77
C ALA A 129 4.59 -6.43 -0.27
N GLU A 130 4.50 -5.87 -1.46
CA GLU A 130 5.51 -6.01 -2.51
C GLU A 130 6.83 -5.34 -2.12
N ALA A 131 6.78 -4.12 -1.58
CA ALA A 131 7.96 -3.41 -1.09
C ALA A 131 8.70 -4.18 0.02
N LEU A 132 7.96 -4.73 0.99
CA LEU A 132 8.55 -5.56 2.06
C LEU A 132 9.21 -6.82 1.50
N ARG A 133 8.59 -7.51 0.55
CA ARG A 133 9.18 -8.70 -0.10
C ARG A 133 10.46 -8.38 -0.86
N LEU A 134 10.51 -7.26 -1.57
CA LEU A 134 11.71 -6.80 -2.27
C LEU A 134 12.83 -6.50 -1.27
N GLN A 135 12.51 -5.81 -0.17
CA GLN A 135 13.46 -5.51 0.89
C GLN A 135 14.00 -6.78 1.57
N GLU A 136 13.15 -7.75 1.89
CA GLU A 136 13.55 -9.04 2.46
C GLU A 136 14.49 -9.82 1.53
N ARG A 137 14.20 -9.82 0.22
CA ARG A 137 15.07 -10.44 -0.78
C ARG A 137 16.44 -9.76 -0.87
N GLN A 138 16.47 -8.43 -0.86
CA GLN A 138 17.72 -7.66 -0.85
C GLN A 138 18.54 -7.95 0.40
N ALA A 139 17.93 -7.86 1.58
CA ALA A 139 18.57 -8.17 2.85
C ALA A 139 19.10 -9.61 2.91
N GLY A 140 18.36 -10.57 2.33
CA GLY A 140 18.80 -11.96 2.21
C GLY A 140 20.05 -12.11 1.34
N PHE A 141 20.10 -11.43 0.19
CA PHE A 141 21.28 -11.41 -0.67
C PHE A 141 22.49 -10.76 0.01
N GLU A 142 22.31 -9.60 0.63
CA GLU A 142 23.39 -8.91 1.36
C GLU A 142 23.92 -9.75 2.52
N SER A 143 23.02 -10.35 3.30
CA SER A 143 23.36 -11.27 4.40
C SER A 143 24.19 -12.45 3.93
N LEU A 144 23.87 -12.99 2.75
CA LEU A 144 24.61 -14.10 2.14
C LEU A 144 25.99 -13.67 1.66
N LEU A 145 26.09 -12.55 0.92
CA LEU A 145 27.36 -12.06 0.36
C LEU A 145 28.35 -11.58 1.42
N THR A 146 27.84 -11.09 2.55
CA THR A 146 28.65 -10.63 3.69
C THR A 146 28.91 -11.71 4.73
N ALA A 147 28.39 -12.93 4.54
CA ALA A 147 28.61 -14.02 5.47
C ALA A 147 30.10 -14.43 5.47
N PRO A 148 30.73 -14.60 6.65
CA PRO A 148 32.16 -14.94 6.73
C PRO A 148 32.47 -16.34 6.18
N ASP A 149 31.47 -17.22 6.12
CA ASP A 149 31.58 -18.56 5.55
C ASP A 149 30.97 -18.67 4.14
N ALA A 150 30.70 -17.54 3.47
CA ALA A 150 30.20 -17.54 2.11
C ALA A 150 31.21 -18.21 1.17
N ARG A 151 30.73 -19.18 0.39
CA ARG A 151 31.51 -19.89 -0.63
C ARG A 151 30.83 -19.77 -1.98
N THR A 152 31.63 -19.87 -3.04
CA THR A 152 31.14 -19.75 -4.42
C THR A 152 31.63 -20.90 -5.28
N ARG A 153 30.80 -21.38 -6.20
CA ARG A 153 31.19 -22.36 -7.22
C ARG A 153 30.48 -22.04 -8.52
N SER A 154 31.22 -22.13 -9.62
CA SER A 154 30.69 -21.88 -10.96
C SER A 154 30.82 -23.11 -11.84
N GLY A 155 29.98 -23.20 -12.86
CA GLY A 155 30.04 -24.26 -13.86
C GLY A 155 29.35 -23.85 -15.17
N PRO A 156 29.72 -24.49 -16.28
CA PRO A 156 29.14 -24.18 -17.59
C PRO A 156 27.69 -24.66 -17.68
N ALA A 157 26.81 -23.83 -18.25
CA ALA A 157 25.42 -24.14 -18.51
C ALA A 157 25.07 -23.79 -19.96
N GLY A 158 25.31 -24.73 -20.88
CA GLY A 158 25.23 -24.46 -22.32
C GLY A 158 26.29 -23.47 -22.76
N SER A 159 25.88 -22.34 -23.35
CA SER A 159 26.76 -21.23 -23.74
C SER A 159 27.12 -20.28 -22.58
N GLY A 160 26.47 -20.42 -21.42
CA GLY A 160 26.62 -19.53 -20.28
C GLY A 160 27.32 -20.18 -19.09
N VAL A 161 27.27 -19.46 -17.98
CA VAL A 161 27.83 -19.86 -16.68
C VAL A 161 26.77 -19.70 -15.60
N GLY A 162 26.60 -20.75 -14.80
CA GLY A 162 25.86 -20.68 -13.55
C GLY A 162 26.83 -20.62 -12.38
N THR A 163 26.57 -19.74 -11.41
CA THR A 163 27.36 -19.60 -10.19
C THR A 163 26.44 -19.74 -8.98
N VAL A 164 26.78 -20.62 -8.05
CA VAL A 164 26.12 -20.70 -6.75
C VAL A 164 26.98 -20.03 -5.69
N VAL A 165 26.35 -19.23 -4.84
CA VAL A 165 26.91 -18.67 -3.62
C VAL A 165 26.14 -19.25 -2.45
N TRP A 166 26.81 -19.73 -1.41
CA TRP A 166 26.11 -20.30 -0.24
C TRP A 166 26.83 -20.03 1.07
N SER A 167 26.07 -20.02 2.16
CA SER A 167 26.57 -19.93 3.53
C SER A 167 25.83 -20.96 4.39
N GLN A 168 26.59 -21.81 5.08
CA GLN A 168 26.02 -22.82 5.98
C GLN A 168 25.50 -22.15 7.26
N SER A 169 26.22 -21.14 7.77
CA SER A 169 25.83 -20.41 8.98
C SER A 169 24.54 -19.62 8.80
N ARG A 170 24.29 -19.07 7.62
CA ARG A 170 23.03 -18.40 7.26
C ARG A 170 21.94 -19.36 6.81
N GLY A 171 22.31 -20.59 6.43
CA GLY A 171 21.38 -21.56 5.88
C GLY A 171 20.85 -21.16 4.49
N GLN A 172 21.55 -20.29 3.77
CA GLN A 172 21.10 -19.61 2.55
C GLN A 172 21.98 -19.96 1.35
N ALA A 173 21.39 -19.91 0.16
CA ALA A 173 22.10 -20.00 -1.10
C ALA A 173 21.47 -19.04 -2.14
N ALA A 174 22.28 -18.55 -3.06
CA ALA A 174 21.86 -17.77 -4.22
C ALA A 174 22.51 -18.33 -5.47
N PHE A 175 21.83 -18.19 -6.61
CA PHE A 175 22.34 -18.55 -7.91
C PHE A 175 22.41 -17.33 -8.81
N LEU A 176 23.50 -17.21 -9.56
CA LEU A 176 23.73 -16.17 -10.54
C LEU A 176 23.92 -16.82 -11.91
N ALA A 177 23.14 -16.36 -12.88
CA ALA A 177 23.21 -16.79 -14.27
C ALA A 177 23.83 -15.68 -15.13
N ALA A 178 24.72 -16.07 -16.03
CA ALA A 178 25.30 -15.20 -17.04
C ALA A 178 25.43 -15.93 -18.39
N GLY A 179 24.83 -15.39 -19.44
CA GLY A 179 24.85 -15.90 -20.81
C GLY A 179 24.12 -17.23 -21.01
N MET A 180 23.16 -17.60 -20.14
CA MET A 180 22.45 -18.87 -20.30
C MET A 180 21.58 -18.86 -21.57
N PRO A 181 21.43 -19.99 -22.28
CA PRO A 181 20.63 -20.05 -23.49
C PRO A 181 19.17 -19.61 -23.27
N ALA A 182 18.65 -18.84 -24.22
CA ALA A 182 17.23 -18.51 -24.28
C ALA A 182 16.39 -19.80 -24.49
N LEU A 183 15.30 -19.90 -23.75
CA LEU A 183 14.40 -21.05 -23.80
C LEU A 183 13.20 -20.75 -24.71
N PRO A 184 12.59 -21.79 -25.31
CA PRO A 184 11.32 -21.65 -26.01
C PRO A 184 10.23 -21.05 -25.11
N ALA A 185 9.21 -20.45 -25.72
CA ALA A 185 8.06 -19.93 -24.99
C ALA A 185 7.41 -21.02 -24.11
N GLY A 186 7.01 -20.66 -22.89
CA GLY A 186 6.41 -21.58 -21.91
C GLY A 186 7.40 -22.46 -21.15
N ARG A 187 8.71 -22.21 -21.29
CA ARG A 187 9.77 -22.87 -20.51
C ARG A 187 10.50 -21.90 -19.60
N THR A 188 11.06 -22.39 -18.50
CA THR A 188 11.91 -21.64 -17.57
C THR A 188 13.04 -22.52 -17.04
N TYR A 189 14.06 -21.91 -16.44
CA TYR A 189 15.03 -22.64 -15.64
C TYR A 189 14.51 -22.76 -14.20
N GLU A 190 14.48 -23.98 -13.67
CA GLU A 190 14.14 -24.24 -12.27
C GLU A 190 15.38 -24.71 -11.52
N LEU A 191 15.55 -24.19 -10.30
CA LEU A 191 16.63 -24.55 -9.40
C LEU A 191 16.15 -25.54 -8.37
N TRP A 192 17.05 -26.43 -8.01
CA TRP A 192 16.78 -27.52 -7.08
C TRP A 192 17.91 -27.63 -6.07
N PHE A 193 17.58 -27.83 -4.80
CA PHE A 193 18.52 -28.39 -3.85
C PHE A 193 18.67 -29.89 -4.13
N ASN A 194 19.91 -30.34 -4.33
CA ASN A 194 20.24 -31.74 -4.55
C ASN A 194 20.54 -32.41 -3.20
N ASP A 195 19.54 -33.02 -2.59
CA ASP A 195 19.63 -33.75 -1.33
C ASP A 195 20.00 -35.22 -1.64
N ALA A 196 21.29 -35.46 -1.94
CA ALA A 196 21.84 -36.80 -2.24
C ALA A 196 21.09 -37.56 -3.36
N GLY A 197 20.75 -36.87 -4.44
CA GLY A 197 20.05 -37.42 -5.61
C GLY A 197 18.55 -37.11 -5.63
N THR A 198 17.97 -36.64 -4.51
CA THR A 198 16.61 -36.11 -4.49
C THR A 198 16.64 -34.62 -4.77
N MET A 199 15.90 -34.17 -5.79
CA MET A 199 15.84 -32.77 -6.17
C MET A 199 14.63 -32.10 -5.53
N ARG A 200 14.88 -31.17 -4.62
CA ARG A 200 13.86 -30.37 -3.92
C ARG A 200 13.76 -28.99 -4.56
N PRO A 201 12.57 -28.49 -4.95
CA PRO A 201 12.43 -27.18 -5.57
C PRO A 201 13.06 -26.07 -4.72
N ALA A 202 13.77 -25.16 -5.39
CA ALA A 202 14.50 -24.04 -4.77
C ALA A 202 14.25 -22.70 -5.46
N GLY A 203 13.36 -22.65 -6.45
CA GLY A 203 12.90 -21.43 -7.09
C GLY A 203 13.03 -21.45 -8.62
N LEU A 204 12.38 -20.49 -9.26
CA LEU A 204 12.36 -20.33 -10.72
C LEU A 204 13.21 -19.12 -11.12
N MET A 205 14.04 -19.27 -12.14
CA MET A 205 14.78 -18.14 -12.69
C MET A 205 13.82 -17.18 -13.42
N PRO A 206 13.86 -15.87 -13.12
CA PRO A 206 13.03 -14.90 -13.82
C PRO A 206 13.56 -14.55 -15.23
N ALA A 207 14.86 -14.77 -15.47
CA ALA A 207 15.53 -14.45 -16.73
C ALA A 207 16.75 -15.36 -16.94
N THR A 208 17.29 -15.36 -18.17
CA THR A 208 18.52 -16.09 -18.54
C THR A 208 19.79 -15.47 -17.94
N ASP A 209 19.71 -14.19 -17.58
CA ASP A 209 20.74 -13.43 -16.88
C ASP A 209 20.15 -12.86 -15.60
N GLY A 210 20.87 -12.94 -14.49
CA GLY A 210 20.43 -12.36 -13.23
C GLY A 210 20.77 -13.22 -12.02
N ALA A 211 20.16 -12.89 -10.89
CA ALA A 211 20.39 -13.58 -9.64
C ALA A 211 19.07 -13.96 -8.97
N LEU A 212 19.07 -15.10 -8.29
CA LEU A 212 17.96 -15.61 -7.50
C LEU A 212 18.46 -16.06 -6.12
N LEU A 213 17.84 -15.58 -5.05
CA LEU A 213 18.01 -16.16 -3.72
C LEU A 213 17.12 -17.40 -3.67
N LEU A 214 17.69 -18.55 -3.30
CA LEU A 214 16.98 -19.81 -3.35
C LEU A 214 15.98 -19.91 -2.20
N ASP A 215 14.82 -20.49 -2.50
CA ASP A 215 13.74 -20.73 -1.55
C ASP A 215 14.05 -21.97 -0.69
N GLY A 216 14.06 -21.78 0.62
CA GLY A 216 14.29 -22.85 1.60
C GLY A 216 15.75 -22.97 2.06
N ALA A 217 15.98 -23.88 3.01
CA ALA A 217 17.29 -24.04 3.63
C ALA A 217 18.23 -24.94 2.81
N ILE A 218 19.52 -24.60 2.84
CA ILE A 218 20.62 -25.46 2.34
C ILE A 218 20.81 -26.75 3.14
N ARG A 219 20.25 -26.84 4.36
CA ARG A 219 20.49 -27.97 5.26
C ARG A 219 20.13 -29.30 4.60
N GLY A 220 21.10 -30.20 4.50
CA GLY A 220 20.94 -31.54 3.89
C GLY A 220 21.23 -31.59 2.38
N ALA A 221 21.37 -30.44 1.72
CA ALA A 221 21.70 -30.37 0.31
C ALA A 221 23.20 -30.61 0.08
N ALA A 222 23.51 -31.42 -0.91
CA ALA A 222 24.85 -31.67 -1.42
C ALA A 222 25.23 -30.71 -2.56
N GLY A 223 24.30 -29.90 -3.06
CA GLY A 223 24.53 -28.95 -4.15
C GLY A 223 23.24 -28.37 -4.73
N ILE A 224 23.38 -27.68 -5.85
CA ILE A 224 22.29 -27.17 -6.68
C ILE A 224 22.24 -27.91 -8.01
N GLY A 225 21.03 -28.21 -8.46
CA GLY A 225 20.75 -28.56 -9.84
C GLY A 225 19.93 -27.50 -10.55
N VAL A 226 20.11 -27.41 -11.86
CA VAL A 226 19.29 -26.55 -12.73
C VAL A 226 18.73 -27.41 -13.85
N THR A 227 17.43 -27.30 -14.12
CA THR A 227 16.74 -28.02 -15.20
C THR A 227 15.92 -27.04 -16.04
N VAL A 228 15.46 -27.49 -17.20
CA VAL A 228 14.52 -26.74 -18.06
C VAL A 228 13.12 -27.29 -17.85
N GLU A 229 12.24 -26.47 -17.29
CA GLU A 229 10.92 -26.86 -16.83
C GLU A 229 9.82 -26.04 -17.53
N PRO A 230 8.55 -26.44 -17.45
CA PRO A 230 7.43 -25.56 -17.81
C PRO A 230 7.47 -24.25 -17.01
N SER A 231 6.90 -23.17 -17.53
CA SER A 231 6.97 -21.84 -16.88
C SER A 231 6.38 -21.77 -15.46
N GLY A 232 5.52 -22.71 -15.08
CA GLY A 232 4.99 -22.84 -13.72
C GLY A 232 5.86 -23.66 -12.76
N GLY A 233 7.00 -24.18 -13.23
CA GLY A 233 7.82 -25.15 -12.52
C GLY A 233 7.26 -26.57 -12.56
N SER A 234 7.93 -27.47 -11.85
CA SER A 234 7.58 -28.88 -11.72
C SER A 234 7.67 -29.33 -10.25
N SER A 235 6.98 -30.41 -9.87
CA SER A 235 7.12 -30.97 -8.51
C SER A 235 8.40 -31.78 -8.32
N HIS A 236 8.99 -32.22 -9.43
CA HIS A 236 10.23 -32.95 -9.56
C HIS A 236 10.82 -32.63 -10.95
N PRO A 237 12.14 -32.74 -11.16
CA PRO A 237 12.74 -32.49 -12.45
C PRO A 237 12.06 -33.27 -13.57
N SER A 238 11.63 -32.59 -14.64
CA SER A 238 11.02 -33.26 -15.79
C SER A 238 12.06 -33.87 -16.75
N GLY A 239 13.35 -33.56 -16.54
CA GLY A 239 14.45 -34.04 -17.35
C GLY A 239 15.79 -34.00 -16.65
N ALA A 240 16.85 -34.32 -17.41
CA ALA A 240 18.22 -34.28 -16.91
C ALA A 240 18.63 -32.83 -16.55
N PRO A 241 19.36 -32.62 -15.45
CA PRO A 241 19.90 -31.31 -15.13
C PRO A 241 20.83 -30.79 -16.22
N VAL A 242 20.64 -29.53 -16.61
CA VAL A 242 21.56 -28.82 -17.51
C VAL A 242 22.81 -28.32 -16.78
N LEU A 243 22.74 -28.25 -15.45
CA LEU A 243 23.86 -27.88 -14.59
C LEU A 243 23.71 -28.56 -13.22
N LEU A 244 24.83 -29.02 -12.65
CA LEU A 244 24.95 -29.50 -11.27
C LEU A 244 26.17 -28.84 -10.62
N LEU A 245 25.95 -28.17 -9.49
CA LEU A 245 26.99 -27.48 -8.72
C LEU A 245 27.01 -28.02 -7.28
N PRO A 246 28.00 -28.82 -6.88
CA PRO A 246 28.05 -29.35 -5.52
C PRO A 246 28.50 -28.29 -4.49
N PHE A 247 27.98 -28.41 -3.27
CA PHE A 247 28.47 -27.69 -2.10
C PHE A 247 29.69 -28.41 -1.54
N ALA A 248 30.86 -28.19 -2.15
CA ALA A 248 32.15 -28.70 -1.70
C ALA A 248 33.17 -27.56 -1.66
#